data_AF-A0AB74BSB4-F1
#
_entry.id   AF-A0AB74BSB4-F1
#
_cell.length_a   1.000
_cell.length_b   1.000
_cell.length_c   1.000
_cell.angle_alpha   90.00
_cell.angle_beta   90.00
_cell.angle_gamma   90.00
#
_symmetry.space_group_name_H-M   'P 1'
#
loop_
_entity.id
_entity.type
_entity.pdbx_description
1 polymer ?
#
loop_
_entity_poly.entity_id
_entity_poly.type
_entity_poly.pdbx_seq_one_letter_code
_entity_poly.pdbx_strand_id
1 'polypeptide(L)'
;MNTFEFSNTWSLTYLRPTIPPSFWDAIRQVELCWAFPGHWLPSKDPVKTVYFSAGRQQWIETCKALTRMESLQSFTLQLSGSWFCEPVEKIPVFLEPLRELNLKQGWKLQLPKQPYYVKEIRNIDGDLRKRGIDCLVRAA
;
A
#
# COMPACT_ATOMS: atom_id res chain seq x y z
N MET A 1 15.34 13.55 9.95
CA MET A 1 13.92 13.24 9.73
C MET A 1 13.79 11.73 9.86
N ASN A 2 12.89 11.22 10.70
CA ASN A 2 12.82 9.78 11.00
C ASN A 2 11.80 9.13 10.07
N THR A 3 12.27 8.46 9.04
CA THR A 3 11.45 7.64 8.13
C THR A 3 11.47 6.20 8.61
N PHE A 4 10.29 5.61 8.78
CA PHE A 4 10.16 4.19 9.07
C PHE A 4 9.90 3.44 7.78
N GLU A 5 10.87 2.64 7.36
CA GLU A 5 10.76 1.79 6.19
C GLU A 5 10.31 0.39 6.62
N PHE A 6 9.29 -0.13 5.93
CA PHE A 6 8.80 -1.49 6.10
C PHE A 6 8.84 -2.21 4.76
N SER A 7 9.42 -3.41 4.74
CA SER A 7 9.48 -4.28 3.55
C SER A 7 8.36 -5.33 3.53
N ASN A 8 7.47 -5.28 4.51
CA ASN A 8 6.34 -6.19 4.61
C ASN A 8 5.15 -5.49 5.32
N THR A 9 3.94 -5.97 5.04
CA THR A 9 2.69 -5.41 5.58
C THR A 9 2.47 -5.68 7.07
N TRP A 10 3.16 -6.66 7.64
CA TRP A 10 2.97 -7.10 9.02
C TRP A 10 3.81 -6.29 10.01
N SER A 11 4.95 -5.75 9.58
CA SER A 11 5.87 -5.03 10.46
C SER A 11 5.20 -3.83 11.09
N LEU A 12 4.34 -3.12 10.36
CA LEU A 12 3.62 -1.97 10.90
C LEU A 12 2.62 -2.38 12.00
N THR A 13 1.84 -3.44 11.78
CA THR A 13 0.83 -3.91 12.73
C THR A 13 1.46 -4.59 13.95
N TYR A 14 2.59 -5.27 13.79
CA TYR A 14 3.38 -5.83 14.90
C TYR A 14 4.20 -4.79 15.66
N LEU A 15 4.67 -3.73 15.00
CA LEU A 15 5.43 -2.67 15.67
C LEU A 15 4.56 -1.98 16.73
N ARG A 16 3.30 -1.68 16.41
CA ARG A 16 2.38 -0.95 17.29
C ARG A 16 2.33 -1.48 18.74
N PRO A 17 2.09 -2.78 19.02
CA PRO A 17 2.08 -3.29 20.39
C PRO A 17 3.46 -3.40 21.04
N THR A 18 4.56 -3.31 20.27
CA THR A 18 5.93 -3.51 20.77
C THR A 18 6.63 -2.23 21.21
N ILE A 19 6.06 -1.06 20.91
CA ILE A 19 6.62 0.24 21.29
C ILE A 19 5.65 1.02 22.17
N PRO A 20 6.15 1.90 23.06
CA PRO A 20 5.31 2.84 23.78
C PRO A 20 4.37 3.62 22.84
N PRO A 21 3.10 3.85 23.21
CA PRO A 21 2.14 4.59 22.39
C PRO A 21 2.65 5.96 21.95
N SER A 22 3.37 6.67 22.83
CA SER A 22 3.97 7.96 22.51
C SER A 22 4.97 7.92 21.34
N PHE A 23 5.67 6.79 21.15
CA PHE A 23 6.58 6.61 20.02
C PHE A 23 5.84 6.25 18.74
N TRP A 24 4.76 5.47 18.84
CA TRP A 24 3.85 5.22 17.72
C TRP A 24 3.26 6.54 17.21
N ASP A 25 2.74 7.35 18.12
CA ASP A 25 2.15 8.66 17.83
C ASP A 25 3.20 9.68 17.38
N ALA A 26 4.50 9.41 17.57
CA ALA A 26 5.60 10.23 17.08
C ALA A 26 6.01 9.91 15.63
N ILE A 27 5.52 8.83 15.02
CA ILE A 27 5.82 8.49 13.63
C ILE A 27 5.20 9.55 12.71
N ARG A 28 6.02 10.14 11.83
CA ARG A 28 5.59 11.16 10.87
C ARG A 28 5.66 10.68 9.43
N GLN A 29 6.50 9.68 9.15
CA GLN A 29 6.78 9.23 7.79
C GLN A 29 6.91 7.73 7.74
N VAL A 30 6.16 7.12 6.82
CA VAL A 30 6.19 5.68 6.58
C VAL A 30 6.45 5.43 5.10
N GLU A 31 7.41 4.56 4.83
CA GLU A 31 7.64 3.99 3.51
C GLU A 31 7.35 2.49 3.58
N LEU A 32 6.50 2.02 2.68
CA LEU A 32 6.12 0.63 2.58
C LEU A 32 6.53 0.10 1.22
N CYS A 33 7.54 -0.76 1.21
CA CYS A 33 7.94 -1.54 0.05
C CYS A 33 7.12 -2.82 0.03
N TRP A 34 6.21 -2.97 -0.93
CA TRP A 34 5.30 -4.10 -0.99
C TRP A 34 5.11 -4.63 -2.40
N ALA A 35 4.76 -5.90 -2.50
CA ALA A 35 4.28 -6.48 -3.74
C ALA A 35 3.04 -7.34 -3.48
N PHE A 36 2.03 -7.14 -4.31
CA PHE A 36 0.81 -7.96 -4.25
C PHE A 36 1.08 -9.29 -4.96
N PRO A 37 1.00 -10.45 -4.28
CA PRO A 37 1.15 -11.75 -4.92
C PRO A 37 0.20 -11.90 -6.12
N GLY A 38 0.71 -12.54 -7.16
CA GLY A 38 0.13 -12.66 -8.50
C GLY A 38 -1.26 -13.28 -8.69
N HIS A 39 -1.97 -13.60 -7.62
CA HIS A 39 -3.29 -14.23 -7.64
C HIS A 39 -4.14 -13.74 -6.46
N TRP A 40 -4.11 -12.44 -6.19
CA TRP A 40 -4.94 -11.84 -5.12
C TRP A 40 -6.44 -11.88 -5.46
N LEU A 41 -6.78 -12.21 -6.71
CA LEU A 41 -8.14 -12.53 -7.14
C LEU A 41 -8.50 -14.00 -6.82
N PRO A 42 -9.79 -14.31 -6.55
CA PRO A 42 -10.21 -15.64 -6.14
C PRO A 42 -9.71 -16.73 -7.10
N SER A 43 -8.94 -17.69 -6.57
CA SER A 43 -8.49 -18.87 -7.31
C SER A 43 -9.44 -20.04 -7.04
N LYS A 44 -9.55 -20.96 -7.99
CA LYS A 44 -10.28 -22.23 -7.78
C LYS A 44 -9.51 -23.22 -6.90
N ASP A 45 -8.25 -22.91 -6.56
CA ASP A 45 -7.40 -23.70 -5.67
C ASP A 45 -7.70 -23.34 -4.19
N PRO A 46 -8.24 -24.28 -3.39
CA PRO A 46 -8.66 -24.02 -2.02
C PRO A 46 -7.48 -23.74 -1.07
N VAL A 47 -6.28 -24.29 -1.34
CA VAL A 47 -5.09 -24.03 -0.50
C VAL A 47 -4.61 -22.60 -0.74
N LYS A 48 -4.52 -22.21 -2.01
CA LYS A 48 -4.14 -20.83 -2.38
C LYS A 48 -5.13 -19.79 -1.85
N THR A 49 -6.42 -20.13 -1.80
CA THR A 49 -7.49 -19.27 -1.27
C THR A 49 -7.25 -18.83 0.19
N VAL A 50 -6.71 -19.70 1.05
CA VAL A 50 -6.41 -19.37 2.46
C VAL A 50 -5.25 -18.39 2.57
N TYR A 51 -4.18 -18.58 1.80
CA TYR A 51 -3.06 -17.64 1.77
C TYR A 51 -3.47 -16.27 1.23
N PHE A 52 -4.41 -16.23 0.27
CA PHE A 52 -4.93 -14.98 -0.28
C PHE A 52 -5.83 -14.24 0.69
N SER A 53 -6.74 -14.94 1.37
CA SER A 53 -7.62 -14.31 2.37
C SER A 53 -6.79 -13.74 3.52
N ALA A 54 -5.76 -14.45 3.97
CA ALA A 54 -4.81 -13.98 4.98
C ALA A 54 -4.04 -12.74 4.49
N GLY A 55 -3.42 -12.78 3.30
CA GLY A 55 -2.69 -11.64 2.74
C GLY A 55 -3.57 -10.41 2.51
N ARG A 56 -4.81 -10.62 2.05
CA ARG A 56 -5.80 -9.55 1.89
C ARG A 56 -6.19 -8.93 3.22
N GLN A 57 -6.47 -9.75 4.23
CA GLN A 57 -6.79 -9.26 5.56
C GLN A 57 -5.61 -8.48 6.15
N GLN A 58 -4.38 -8.97 5.98
CA GLN A 58 -3.16 -8.28 6.43
C GLN A 58 -3.02 -6.90 5.80
N TRP A 59 -3.23 -6.79 4.49
CA TRP A 59 -3.20 -5.49 3.81
C TRP A 59 -4.28 -4.54 4.32
N ILE A 60 -5.51 -5.03 4.51
CA ILE A 60 -6.60 -4.23 5.07
C ILE A 60 -6.24 -3.70 6.47
N GLU A 61 -5.66 -4.54 7.34
CA GLU A 61 -5.24 -4.11 8.67
C GLU A 61 -4.06 -3.13 8.63
N THR A 62 -3.15 -3.27 7.67
CA THR A 62 -2.05 -2.32 7.44
C THR A 62 -2.60 -0.95 7.05
N CYS A 63 -3.55 -0.91 6.10
CA CYS A 63 -4.19 0.33 5.67
C CYS A 63 -4.94 0.99 6.83
N LYS A 64 -5.70 0.21 7.62
CA LYS A 64 -6.36 0.72 8.83
C LYS A 64 -5.36 1.27 9.84
N ALA A 65 -4.21 0.63 10.02
CA ALA A 65 -3.17 1.13 10.91
C ALA A 65 -2.66 2.49 10.43
N LEU A 66 -2.34 2.63 9.14
CA LEU A 66 -1.91 3.90 8.53
C LEU A 66 -2.96 5.01 8.70
N THR A 67 -4.23 4.74 8.41
CA THR A 67 -5.33 5.71 8.53
C THR A 67 -5.56 6.17 9.98
N ARG A 68 -5.22 5.34 10.97
CA ARG A 68 -5.34 5.65 12.40
C ARG A 68 -4.12 6.39 12.98
N MET A 69 -3.05 6.59 12.21
CA MET A 69 -1.88 7.32 12.68
C MET A 69 -2.13 8.83 12.57
N GLU A 70 -2.66 9.44 13.63
CA GLU A 70 -3.09 10.85 13.64
C GLU A 70 -1.99 11.84 13.28
N SER A 71 -0.75 11.51 13.61
CA SER A 71 0.39 12.38 13.35
C SER A 71 1.15 12.03 12.07
N LEU A 72 0.71 11.03 11.30
CA LEU A 72 1.35 10.68 10.04
C LEU A 72 1.24 11.86 9.07
N GLN A 73 2.37 12.30 8.53
CA GLN A 73 2.45 13.44 7.62
C GLN A 73 2.65 13.00 6.17
N SER A 74 3.41 11.93 5.96
CA SER A 74 3.73 11.40 4.64
C SER A 74 3.70 9.87 4.66
N PHE A 75 3.18 9.31 3.57
CA PHE A 75 3.21 7.89 3.28
C PHE A 75 3.68 7.67 1.84
N THR A 76 4.56 6.69 1.63
CA THR A 76 4.95 6.24 0.30
C THR A 76 4.73 4.73 0.22
N LEU A 77 3.92 4.30 -0.74
CA LEU A 77 3.80 2.90 -1.13
C LEU A 77 4.66 2.66 -2.36
N GLN A 78 5.73 1.88 -2.20
CA GLN A 78 6.59 1.44 -3.28
C GLN A 78 6.19 0.03 -3.72
N LEU A 79 5.69 -0.08 -4.95
CA LEU A 79 5.37 -1.37 -5.54
C LEU A 79 6.61 -2.00 -6.16
N SER A 80 6.95 -3.21 -5.71
CA SER A 80 8.00 -4.00 -6.33
C SER A 80 7.45 -4.79 -7.52
N GLY A 81 8.03 -4.57 -8.70
CA GLY A 81 7.59 -5.19 -9.95
C GLY A 81 7.91 -6.68 -10.05
N SER A 82 8.77 -7.23 -9.18
CA SER A 82 9.19 -8.63 -9.24
C SER A 82 8.15 -9.63 -8.72
N TRP A 83 7.15 -9.16 -7.98
CA TRP A 83 6.15 -10.02 -7.34
C TRP A 83 4.70 -9.60 -7.63
N PHE A 84 4.48 -8.51 -8.37
CA PHE A 84 3.17 -8.11 -8.86
C PHE A 84 2.83 -8.90 -10.14
N CYS A 85 2.18 -10.06 -10.00
CA CYS A 85 1.76 -10.87 -11.17
C CYS A 85 0.31 -10.62 -11.59
N GLU A 86 -0.27 -9.49 -11.21
CA GLU A 86 -1.58 -9.03 -11.67
C GLU A 86 -1.39 -7.95 -12.75
N PRO A 87 -2.39 -7.72 -13.63
CA PRO A 87 -2.37 -6.61 -14.56
C PRO A 87 -2.35 -5.26 -13.84
N VAL A 88 -1.63 -4.27 -14.38
CA VAL A 88 -1.47 -2.94 -13.76
C VAL A 88 -2.81 -2.21 -13.55
N GLU A 89 -3.81 -2.53 -14.37
CA GLU A 89 -5.18 -2.03 -14.29
C GLU A 89 -5.89 -2.48 -13.01
N LYS A 90 -5.36 -3.49 -12.30
CA LYS A 90 -5.86 -3.95 -11.00
C LYS A 90 -5.30 -3.16 -9.83
N ILE A 91 -4.25 -2.37 -10.01
CA ILE A 91 -3.65 -1.54 -8.93
C ILE A 91 -4.71 -0.72 -8.18
N PRO A 92 -5.63 0.02 -8.84
CA PRO A 92 -6.64 0.78 -8.14
C PRO A 92 -7.58 -0.05 -7.25
N VAL A 93 -7.82 -1.32 -7.60
CA VAL A 93 -8.62 -2.25 -6.78
C VAL A 93 -7.88 -2.65 -5.51
N PHE A 94 -6.56 -2.87 -5.61
CA PHE A 94 -5.74 -3.20 -4.44
C PHE A 94 -5.58 -2.02 -3.49
N LEU A 95 -5.59 -0.79 -4.00
CA LEU A 95 -5.43 0.42 -3.21
C LEU A 95 -6.75 0.94 -2.60
N GLU A 96 -7.87 0.30 -2.91
CA GLU A 96 -9.19 0.60 -2.34
C GLU A 96 -9.19 0.79 -0.80
N PRO A 97 -8.51 -0.04 0.02
CA PRO A 97 -8.49 0.15 1.47
C PRO A 97 -7.78 1.42 1.94
N LEU A 98 -7.03 2.11 1.07
CA LEU A 98 -6.39 3.39 1.33
C LEU A 98 -7.26 4.59 0.94
N ARG A 99 -8.51 4.40 0.49
CA ARG A 99 -9.43 5.50 0.14
C ARG A 99 -9.54 6.55 1.25
N GLU A 100 -9.59 6.09 2.50
CA GLU A 100 -9.76 6.97 3.67
C GLU A 100 -8.44 7.56 4.16
N LEU A 101 -7.29 7.18 3.56
CA LEU A 101 -6.00 7.73 3.93
C LEU A 101 -5.88 9.16 3.42
N ASN A 102 -6.16 10.11 4.31
CA ASN A 102 -6.06 11.53 4.03
C ASN A 102 -4.91 12.15 4.83
N LEU A 103 -3.79 12.42 4.16
CA LEU A 103 -2.63 13.08 4.76
C LEU A 103 -2.57 14.53 4.28
N LYS A 104 -2.19 15.46 5.16
CA LYS A 104 -2.07 16.89 4.82
C LYS A 104 -1.14 17.17 3.63
N GLN A 105 -0.12 16.33 3.44
CA GLN A 105 0.85 16.45 2.34
C GLN A 105 0.54 15.49 1.16
N GLY A 106 -0.60 14.80 1.21
CA GLY A 106 -0.89 13.66 0.35
C GLY A 106 0.03 12.47 0.62
N TRP A 107 -0.19 11.39 -0.12
CA TRP A 107 0.69 10.23 -0.11
C TRP A 107 1.08 9.83 -1.54
N LYS A 108 2.10 9.00 -1.68
CA LYS A 108 2.71 8.68 -2.97
C LYS A 108 2.59 7.20 -3.29
N LEU A 109 2.21 6.91 -4.52
CA LEU A 109 2.33 5.59 -5.12
C LEU A 109 3.55 5.58 -6.05
N GLN A 110 4.56 4.80 -5.70
CA GLN A 110 5.76 4.59 -6.51
C GLN A 110 5.66 3.26 -7.25
N LEU A 111 5.62 3.34 -8.57
CA LEU A 111 5.61 2.20 -9.48
C LEU A 111 7.04 1.87 -9.94
N PRO A 112 7.32 0.62 -10.35
CA PRO A 112 8.59 0.27 -10.97
C PRO A 112 8.85 1.12 -12.24
N LYS A 113 10.10 1.53 -12.47
CA LYS A 113 10.56 2.18 -13.71
C LYS A 113 10.44 1.37 -15.01
N GLN A 114 9.83 0.18 -14.97
CA GLN A 114 9.67 -0.66 -16.16
C GLN A 114 8.71 0.02 -17.17
N PRO A 115 8.98 -0.08 -18.49
CA PRO A 115 8.21 0.66 -19.51
C PRO A 115 6.70 0.44 -19.46
N TYR A 116 6.26 -0.75 -19.06
CA TYR A 116 4.84 -1.09 -18.91
C TYR A 116 4.15 -0.19 -17.86
N TYR A 117 4.69 -0.08 -16.65
CA TYR A 117 4.11 0.77 -15.60
C TYR A 117 4.17 2.26 -15.96
N VAL A 118 5.29 2.71 -16.56
CA VAL A 118 5.47 4.12 -16.95
C VAL A 118 4.41 4.58 -17.94
N LYS A 119 4.05 3.73 -18.91
CA LYS A 119 3.00 4.04 -19.90
C LYS A 119 1.61 4.15 -19.27
N GLU A 120 1.37 3.43 -18.18
CA GLU A 120 0.07 3.31 -17.54
C GLU A 120 -0.17 4.29 -16.38
N ILE A 121 0.84 5.09 -15.99
CA ILE A 121 0.73 6.06 -14.88
C ILE A 121 -0.53 6.93 -14.98
N ARG A 122 -0.84 7.47 -16.16
CA ARG A 122 -1.99 8.36 -16.35
C ARG A 122 -3.33 7.63 -16.19
N ASN A 123 -3.40 6.38 -16.66
CA ASN A 123 -4.60 5.57 -16.54
C ASN A 123 -4.84 5.17 -15.08
N ILE A 124 -3.77 4.76 -14.39
CA ILE A 124 -3.79 4.43 -12.96
C ILE A 124 -4.21 5.66 -12.14
N ASP A 125 -3.61 6.83 -12.36
CA ASP A 125 -3.97 8.08 -11.66
C ASP A 125 -5.45 8.44 -11.88
N GLY A 126 -5.92 8.36 -13.13
CA GLY A 126 -7.33 8.62 -13.45
C GLY A 126 -8.30 7.67 -12.74
N ASP A 127 -7.98 6.38 -12.68
CA ASP A 127 -8.83 5.38 -12.04
C ASP A 127 -8.78 5.43 -10.51
N LEU A 128 -7.63 5.80 -9.91
CA LEU A 128 -7.53 6.07 -8.48
C LEU A 128 -8.40 7.26 -8.07
N ARG A 129 -8.34 8.37 -8.82
CA ARG A 129 -9.20 9.55 -8.58
C ARG A 129 -10.68 9.23 -8.69
N LYS A 130 -11.10 8.46 -9.70
CA LYS A 130 -12.50 7.99 -9.83
C LYS A 130 -12.96 7.18 -8.63
N ARG A 131 -12.05 6.48 -7.96
CA ARG A 131 -12.32 5.70 -6.73
C ARG A 131 -12.23 6.52 -5.45
N GLY A 132 -11.92 7.83 -5.55
CA GLY A 132 -11.73 8.71 -4.40
C GLY A 132 -10.40 8.49 -3.67
N ILE A 133 -9.41 7.88 -4.31
CA ILE A 133 -8.08 7.67 -3.75
C ILE A 133 -7.19 8.82 -4.24
N ASP A 134 -6.93 9.80 -3.37
CA ASP A 134 -6.10 10.95 -3.70
C ASP A 134 -4.63 10.68 -3.34
N CYS A 135 -3.83 10.35 -4.36
CA CYS A 135 -2.41 10.11 -4.20
C CYS A 135 -1.61 10.54 -5.44
N LEU A 136 -0.32 10.71 -5.25
CA LEU A 136 0.61 11.09 -6.30
C LEU A 136 1.28 9.84 -6.89
N VAL A 137 0.91 9.49 -8.13
CA VAL A 137 1.49 8.35 -8.86
C VAL A 137 2.77 8.75 -9.58
N ARG A 138 3.87 8.02 -9.35
CA ARG A 138 5.18 8.24 -10.02
C ARG A 138 5.89 6.92 -10.28
N ALA A 139 6.82 6.93 -11.24
CA ALA A 139 7.79 5.84 -11.38
C ALA A 139 9.04 6.14 -10.52
N ALA A 140 9.56 5.13 -9.83
CA ALA A 140 10.75 5.20 -8.98
C ALA A 140 11.89 4.31 -9.48
#